data_AF-A0A532UVB0-F1
#
_entry.id   AF-A0A532UVB0-F1
#
_cell.length_a   1.000
_cell.length_b   1.000
_cell.length_c   1.000
_cell.angle_alpha   90.00
_cell.angle_beta   90.00
_cell.angle_gamma   90.00
#
_symmetry.space_group_name_H-M   'P 1'
#
loop_
_entity.id
_entity.type
_entity.pdbx_description
1 polymer ?
#
loop_
_entity_poly.entity_id
_entity_poly.type
_entity_poly.pdbx_seq_one_letter_code
_entity_poly.pdbx_strand_id
1 'polypeptide(L)'
;MKQLAVLLLCALFAFMLSGCQPSAKKEAAVEVAIDGNGQFPDFLVGTWKADKGGWEIVFEPDGTISSAVVSLGVRMKPGEVSVVANKGGGKGVFEPGRWTVQYSQERRELIVEIVVARFRTELRSQLGVNVVQGQRRDFFVGTVPQDGRLWWTNRFSFPESVVDTKKYRDHKLTFDPNDNPPEEILFQKVGESN
;
A
#
# COMPACT_ATOMS: atom_id res chain seq x y z
N MET A 1 -60.12 18.78 21.58
CA MET A 1 -59.86 18.22 20.23
C MET A 1 -58.69 18.89 19.48
N LYS A 2 -58.37 20.17 19.68
CA LYS A 2 -57.27 20.85 18.96
C LYS A 2 -55.84 20.42 19.39
N GLN A 3 -55.65 20.00 20.65
CA GLN A 3 -54.33 19.58 21.17
C GLN A 3 -53.89 18.18 20.69
N LEU A 4 -54.84 17.28 20.41
CA LEU A 4 -54.56 15.94 19.86
C LEU A 4 -54.05 15.99 18.41
N ALA A 5 -54.52 16.95 17.62
CA ALA A 5 -54.07 17.14 16.24
C ALA A 5 -52.61 17.62 16.15
N VAL A 6 -52.16 18.44 17.11
CA VAL A 6 -50.77 18.95 17.14
C VAL A 6 -49.78 17.84 17.50
N LEU A 7 -50.13 16.96 18.45
CA LEU A 7 -49.28 15.82 18.83
C LEU A 7 -49.14 14.79 17.70
N LEU A 8 -50.21 14.54 16.93
CA LEU A 8 -50.16 13.67 15.76
C LEU A 8 -49.29 14.25 14.63
N LEU A 9 -49.34 15.56 14.41
CA LEU A 9 -48.52 16.24 13.42
C LEU A 9 -47.02 16.22 13.78
N CYS A 10 -46.69 16.39 15.08
CA CYS A 10 -45.31 16.28 15.56
C CYS A 10 -44.77 14.84 15.50
N ALA A 11 -45.60 13.83 15.77
CA ALA A 11 -45.19 12.43 15.67
C ALA A 11 -44.89 12.01 14.21
N LEU A 12 -45.68 12.49 13.24
CA LEU A 12 -45.46 12.24 11.81
C LEU A 12 -44.19 12.91 11.27
N PHE A 13 -43.77 14.05 11.83
CA PHE A 13 -42.51 14.71 11.44
C PHE A 13 -41.26 14.00 12.00
N ALA A 14 -41.38 13.30 13.13
CA ALA A 14 -40.24 12.60 13.75
C ALA A 14 -39.79 11.36 12.96
N PHE A 15 -40.70 10.69 12.23
CA PHE A 15 -40.37 9.50 11.41
C PHE A 15 -39.65 9.83 10.09
N MET A 16 -39.67 11.09 9.64
CA MET A 16 -39.00 11.53 8.41
C MET A 16 -37.48 11.79 8.60
N LEU A 17 -36.98 11.76 9.84
CA LEU A 17 -35.56 12.00 10.15
C LEU A 17 -34.76 10.71 10.41
N SER A 18 -35.40 9.55 10.39
CA SER A 18 -34.74 8.24 10.32
C SER A 18 -34.25 7.95 8.89
N GLY A 19 -33.47 8.87 8.33
CA GLY A 19 -32.67 8.60 7.14
C GLY A 19 -31.62 7.57 7.52
N CYS A 20 -31.71 6.37 6.93
CA CYS A 20 -30.62 5.41 6.92
C CYS A 20 -29.36 6.13 6.43
N GLN A 21 -28.48 6.54 7.34
CA GLN A 21 -27.12 6.89 6.94
C GLN A 21 -26.54 5.62 6.33
N PRO A 22 -26.18 5.60 5.03
CA PRO A 22 -25.37 4.51 4.53
C PRO A 22 -24.12 4.54 5.39
N SER A 23 -23.93 3.51 6.22
CA SER A 23 -22.68 3.32 6.94
C SER A 23 -21.57 3.49 5.92
N ALA A 24 -20.81 4.57 6.02
CA ALA A 24 -19.72 4.88 5.11
C ALA A 24 -18.83 3.64 5.12
N LYS A 25 -18.95 2.82 4.06
CA LYS A 25 -18.30 1.54 3.97
C LYS A 25 -16.82 1.89 3.96
N LYS A 26 -16.10 1.57 5.05
CA LYS A 26 -14.68 1.85 5.16
C LYS A 26 -14.02 1.32 3.90
N GLU A 27 -13.41 2.20 3.12
CA GLU A 27 -12.76 1.82 1.87
C GLU A 27 -11.74 0.71 2.16
N ALA A 28 -11.68 -0.29 1.28
CA ALA A 28 -10.77 -1.41 1.45
C ALA A 28 -9.32 -0.91 1.36
N ALA A 29 -8.47 -1.39 2.26
CA ALA A 29 -7.05 -1.03 2.27
C ALA A 29 -6.29 -1.55 1.04
N VAL A 30 -6.81 -2.63 0.44
CA VAL A 30 -6.35 -3.17 -0.84
C VAL A 30 -7.53 -3.24 -1.80
N GLU A 31 -7.35 -2.70 -3.00
CA GLU A 31 -8.27 -2.87 -4.12
C GLU A 31 -7.77 -3.98 -5.03
N VAL A 32 -8.68 -4.89 -5.40
CA VAL A 32 -8.37 -6.00 -6.30
C VAL A 32 -9.29 -5.88 -7.52
N ALA A 33 -8.68 -5.84 -8.70
CA ALA A 33 -9.39 -5.84 -9.98
C ALA A 33 -8.91 -7.02 -10.83
N ILE A 34 -9.84 -7.84 -11.30
CA ILE A 34 -9.56 -9.02 -12.11
C ILE A 34 -10.41 -8.91 -13.35
N ASP A 35 -9.80 -9.07 -14.54
CA ASP A 35 -10.55 -9.07 -15.77
C ASP A 35 -11.34 -10.38 -15.98
N GLY A 36 -12.43 -10.28 -16.74
CA GLY A 36 -13.46 -11.32 -16.76
C GLY A 36 -14.10 -11.48 -15.38
N ASN A 37 -15.19 -12.23 -15.26
CA ASN A 37 -15.79 -12.53 -13.95
C ASN A 37 -14.95 -13.56 -13.16
N GLY A 38 -13.63 -13.41 -13.21
CA GLY A 38 -12.62 -14.36 -12.78
C GLY A 38 -12.23 -14.19 -11.31
N GLN A 39 -11.73 -15.29 -10.74
CA GLN A 39 -11.13 -15.30 -9.41
C GLN A 39 -9.63 -15.00 -9.50
N PHE A 40 -9.04 -14.61 -8.37
CA PHE A 40 -7.59 -14.42 -8.31
C PHE A 40 -6.92 -15.79 -8.49
N PRO A 41 -5.97 -15.95 -9.42
CA PRO A 41 -5.41 -17.26 -9.70
C PRO A 41 -4.65 -17.84 -8.51
N ASP A 42 -4.96 -19.09 -8.14
CA ASP A 42 -4.29 -19.81 -7.03
C ASP A 42 -2.77 -19.86 -7.18
N PHE A 43 -2.25 -19.90 -8.41
CA PHE A 43 -0.82 -19.91 -8.65
C PHE A 43 -0.12 -18.59 -8.25
N LEU A 44 -0.84 -17.49 -8.09
CA LEU A 44 -0.32 -16.21 -7.59
C LEU A 44 -0.33 -16.13 -6.06
N VAL A 45 -1.17 -16.90 -5.39
CA VAL A 45 -1.33 -16.88 -3.93
C VAL A 45 -0.04 -17.31 -3.24
N GLY A 46 0.37 -16.60 -2.19
CA GLY A 46 1.55 -16.92 -1.39
C GLY A 46 2.61 -15.81 -1.39
N THR A 47 3.80 -16.16 -0.92
CA THR A 47 4.90 -15.21 -0.73
C THR A 47 5.80 -15.15 -1.97
N TRP A 48 6.02 -13.94 -2.47
CA TRP A 48 6.92 -13.63 -3.57
C TRP A 48 8.08 -12.79 -3.08
N LYS A 49 9.32 -13.23 -3.33
CA LYS A 49 10.54 -12.51 -2.95
C LYS A 49 11.28 -12.04 -4.19
N ALA A 50 11.65 -10.78 -4.21
CA ALA A 50 12.51 -10.24 -5.26
C ALA A 50 13.95 -10.74 -5.10
N ASP A 51 14.61 -10.97 -6.22
CA ASP A 51 16.03 -11.29 -6.29
C ASP A 51 16.93 -10.11 -5.88
N LYS A 52 16.41 -8.88 -6.00
CA LYS A 52 17.08 -7.63 -5.59
C LYS A 52 16.13 -6.62 -4.98
N GLY A 53 16.67 -5.56 -4.40
CA GLY A 53 15.90 -4.48 -3.76
C GLY A 53 15.24 -4.85 -2.42
N GLY A 54 15.23 -6.13 -2.04
CA GLY A 54 14.73 -6.62 -0.76
C GLY A 54 13.20 -6.66 -0.65
N TRP A 55 12.50 -6.65 -1.79
CA TRP A 55 11.04 -6.70 -1.83
C TRP A 55 10.52 -8.10 -1.50
N GLU A 56 9.43 -8.13 -0.75
CA GLU A 56 8.61 -9.32 -0.55
C GLU A 56 7.15 -8.89 -0.61
N ILE A 57 6.29 -9.67 -1.26
CA ILE A 57 4.85 -9.42 -1.36
C ILE A 57 4.13 -10.72 -1.04
N VAL A 58 3.11 -10.67 -0.17
CA VAL A 58 2.30 -11.83 0.18
C VAL A 58 0.89 -11.63 -0.36
N PHE A 59 0.50 -12.42 -1.36
CA PHE A 59 -0.86 -12.42 -1.91
C PHE A 59 -1.73 -13.47 -1.21
N GLU A 60 -2.96 -13.07 -0.90
CA GLU A 60 -4.00 -13.93 -0.34
C GLU A 60 -4.90 -14.52 -1.44
N PRO A 61 -5.72 -15.55 -1.14
CA PRO A 61 -6.62 -16.18 -2.11
C PRO A 61 -7.62 -15.24 -2.80
N ASP A 62 -7.97 -14.12 -2.18
CA ASP A 62 -8.85 -13.11 -2.76
C ASP A 62 -8.10 -12.06 -3.62
N GLY A 63 -6.79 -12.23 -3.78
CA GLY A 63 -5.91 -11.31 -4.52
C GLY A 63 -5.47 -10.10 -3.73
N THR A 64 -5.89 -9.95 -2.47
CA THR A 64 -5.36 -8.89 -1.61
C THR A 64 -3.92 -9.18 -1.22
N ILE A 65 -3.23 -8.15 -0.71
CA ILE A 65 -1.87 -8.27 -0.20
C ILE A 65 -1.93 -8.19 1.31
N SER A 66 -1.54 -9.24 2.03
CA SER A 66 -1.54 -9.21 3.50
C SER A 66 -0.31 -8.50 4.08
N SER A 67 0.82 -8.53 3.37
CA SER A 67 2.00 -7.74 3.71
C SER A 67 2.94 -7.51 2.53
N ALA A 68 3.72 -6.43 2.63
CA ALA A 68 4.84 -6.16 1.73
C ALA A 68 6.07 -5.71 2.53
N VAL A 69 7.25 -6.22 2.19
CA VAL A 69 8.53 -5.66 2.66
C VAL A 69 8.92 -4.54 1.69
N VAL A 70 8.93 -3.32 2.21
CA VAL A 70 9.29 -2.10 1.46
C VAL A 70 10.66 -1.60 1.93
N SER A 71 11.17 -0.54 1.28
CA SER A 71 12.33 0.30 1.70
C SER A 71 13.00 -0.06 3.04
N LEU A 72 14.31 -0.29 2.99
CA LEU A 72 15.14 -0.57 4.18
C LEU A 72 14.73 -1.85 4.94
N GLY A 73 13.92 -2.72 4.32
CA GLY A 73 13.52 -4.01 4.87
C GLY A 73 12.33 -3.93 5.86
N VAL A 74 11.51 -2.89 5.77
CA VAL A 74 10.35 -2.73 6.66
C VAL A 74 9.17 -3.50 6.12
N ARG A 75 8.64 -4.44 6.92
CA ARG A 75 7.36 -5.09 6.62
C ARG A 75 6.21 -4.16 6.97
N MET A 76 5.39 -3.85 5.97
CA MET A 76 4.15 -3.10 6.10
C MET A 76 2.96 -4.04 5.88
N LYS A 77 1.84 -3.73 6.53
CA LYS A 77 0.54 -4.35 6.29
C LYS A 77 -0.43 -3.26 5.85
N PRO A 78 -1.37 -3.52 4.93
CA PRO A 78 -2.35 -2.51 4.52
C PRO A 78 -3.17 -2.02 5.72
N GLY A 79 -3.40 -0.71 5.81
CA GLY A 79 -4.21 -0.10 6.85
C GLY A 79 -3.60 -0.08 8.26
N GLU A 80 -2.37 -0.57 8.45
CA GLU A 80 -1.66 -0.57 9.74
C GLU A 80 -0.38 0.28 9.69
N VAL A 81 -0.22 1.20 10.63
CA VAL A 81 1.00 2.00 10.76
C VAL A 81 2.12 1.14 11.37
N SER A 82 3.21 0.97 10.63
CA SER A 82 4.41 0.28 11.11
C SER A 82 5.35 1.25 11.83
N VAL A 83 5.83 0.84 13.00
CA VAL A 83 6.87 1.54 13.75
C VAL A 83 8.07 0.63 13.91
N VAL A 84 9.25 1.08 13.47
CA VAL A 84 10.49 0.29 13.53
C VAL A 84 11.61 1.08 14.22
N ALA A 85 12.47 0.37 14.95
CA ALA A 85 13.71 0.94 15.47
C ALA A 85 14.78 0.92 14.36
N ASN A 86 15.46 2.04 14.14
CA ASN A 86 16.52 2.11 13.16
C ASN A 86 17.83 1.55 13.76
N LYS A 87 18.61 0.81 12.96
CA LYS A 87 19.89 0.22 13.42
C LYS A 87 20.91 1.27 13.91
N GLY A 88 20.85 2.50 13.40
CA GLY A 88 21.67 3.64 13.85
C GLY A 88 21.09 4.43 15.04
N GLY A 89 20.01 3.94 15.66
CA GLY A 89 19.20 4.69 16.62
C GLY A 89 18.18 5.60 15.94
N GLY A 90 17.15 5.99 16.70
CA GLY A 90 15.97 6.67 16.18
C GLY A 90 14.85 5.71 15.77
N LYS A 91 13.76 6.28 15.28
CA LYS A 91 12.53 5.55 14.91
C LYS A 91 12.14 5.81 13.46
N GLY A 92 11.67 4.78 12.79
CA GLY A 92 10.94 4.84 11.53
C GLY A 92 9.43 4.68 11.77
N VAL A 93 8.62 5.50 11.13
CA VAL A 93 7.15 5.41 11.11
C VAL A 93 6.72 5.34 9.65
N PHE A 94 5.91 4.34 9.32
CA PHE A 94 5.47 4.07 7.95
C PHE A 94 3.96 3.87 7.94
N GLU A 95 3.26 4.71 7.20
CA GLU A 95 1.82 4.68 7.03
C GLU A 95 1.50 4.18 5.62
N PRO A 96 0.80 3.05 5.48
CA PRO A 96 0.37 2.53 4.19
C PRO A 96 -0.72 3.43 3.61
N GLY A 97 -0.64 3.68 2.30
CA GLY A 97 -1.79 4.13 1.53
C GLY A 97 -2.67 2.96 1.11
N ARG A 98 -3.62 3.23 0.22
CA ARG A 98 -4.39 2.18 -0.48
C ARG A 98 -3.45 1.46 -1.45
N TRP A 99 -3.47 0.13 -1.44
CA TRP A 99 -2.72 -0.69 -2.39
C TRP A 99 -3.66 -1.23 -3.46
N THR A 100 -3.12 -1.56 -4.62
CA THR A 100 -3.91 -2.04 -5.75
C THR A 100 -3.27 -3.29 -6.34
N VAL A 101 -4.08 -4.29 -6.64
CA VAL A 101 -3.71 -5.47 -7.41
C VAL A 101 -4.63 -5.55 -8.62
N GLN A 102 -4.05 -5.61 -9.81
CA GLN A 102 -4.79 -5.85 -11.04
C GLN A 102 -4.23 -7.06 -11.75
N TYR A 103 -5.10 -7.97 -12.16
CA TYR A 103 -4.70 -9.14 -12.93
C TYR A 103 -5.52 -9.28 -14.21
N SER A 104 -4.82 -9.43 -15.33
CA SER A 104 -5.42 -9.79 -16.61
C SER A 104 -5.20 -11.28 -16.91
N GLN A 105 -6.28 -12.05 -16.97
CA GLN A 105 -6.28 -13.46 -17.40
C GLN A 105 -5.88 -13.60 -18.86
N GLU A 106 -6.40 -12.72 -19.73
CA GLU A 106 -6.12 -12.75 -21.17
C GLU A 106 -4.63 -12.55 -21.44
N ARG A 107 -4.02 -11.57 -20.78
CA ARG A 107 -2.60 -11.21 -20.97
C ARG A 107 -1.66 -11.91 -20.00
N ARG A 108 -2.20 -12.60 -18.99
CA ARG A 108 -1.48 -13.11 -17.82
C ARG A 108 -0.61 -12.05 -17.16
N GLU A 109 -1.08 -10.82 -17.13
CA GLU A 109 -0.33 -9.66 -16.64
C GLU A 109 -0.78 -9.32 -15.22
N LEU A 110 0.19 -9.15 -14.33
CA LEU A 110 -0.03 -8.72 -12.95
C LEU A 110 0.54 -7.31 -12.78
N ILE A 111 -0.30 -6.41 -12.25
CA ILE A 111 0.04 -5.05 -11.89
C ILE A 111 -0.18 -4.90 -10.38
N VAL A 112 0.85 -4.45 -9.67
CA VAL A 112 0.76 -4.19 -8.23
C VAL A 112 1.21 -2.77 -7.94
N GLU A 113 0.38 -2.03 -7.23
CA GLU A 113 0.71 -0.72 -6.68
C GLU A 113 0.86 -0.82 -5.15
N ILE A 114 2.07 -0.52 -4.66
CA ILE A 114 2.36 -0.39 -3.24
C ILE A 114 2.53 1.10 -2.92
N VAL A 115 1.71 1.60 -2.00
CA VAL A 115 1.72 3.00 -1.58
C VAL A 115 2.19 3.11 -0.13
N VAL A 116 3.25 3.88 0.06
CA VAL A 116 3.66 4.41 1.37
C VAL A 116 3.17 5.86 1.41
N ALA A 117 1.97 6.06 1.97
CA ALA A 117 1.32 7.37 2.01
C ALA A 117 2.15 8.38 2.81
N ARG A 118 2.78 7.90 3.88
CA ARG A 118 3.71 8.70 4.65
C ARG A 118 4.80 7.84 5.25
N PHE A 119 6.03 8.32 5.22
CA PHE A 119 7.08 7.80 6.07
C PHE A 119 7.81 8.92 6.78
N ARG A 120 8.39 8.58 7.94
CA ARG A 120 9.31 9.43 8.68
C ARG A 120 10.36 8.56 9.34
N THR A 121 11.62 8.81 9.03
CA THR A 121 12.76 8.06 9.53
C THR A 121 13.73 9.01 10.21
N GLU A 122 13.93 8.80 11.52
CA GLU A 122 14.93 9.52 12.30
C GLU A 122 16.29 8.83 12.20
N LEU A 123 17.31 9.57 11.81
CA LEU A 123 18.69 9.12 11.70
C LEU A 123 19.52 9.82 12.76
N ARG A 124 19.99 9.06 13.76
CA ARG A 124 20.90 9.59 14.78
C ARG A 124 22.32 9.67 14.23
N SER A 125 22.96 10.81 14.42
CA SER A 125 24.38 11.02 14.10
C SER A 125 25.08 11.71 15.27
N GLN A 126 26.41 11.77 15.24
CA GLN A 126 27.19 12.55 16.22
C GLN A 126 26.82 14.04 16.23
N LEU A 127 26.23 14.54 15.14
CA LEU A 127 25.85 15.94 14.96
C LEU A 127 24.39 16.24 15.37
N GLY A 128 23.63 15.23 15.80
CA GLY A 128 22.23 15.34 16.20
C GLY A 128 21.30 14.37 15.48
N VAL A 129 20.00 14.61 15.59
CA VAL A 129 18.95 13.86 14.90
C VAL A 129 18.66 14.53 13.56
N ASN A 130 18.83 13.77 12.48
CA ASN A 130 18.35 14.14 11.15
C ASN A 130 17.06 13.37 10.87
N VAL A 131 16.20 13.92 10.03
CA VAL A 131 14.93 13.28 9.67
C VAL A 131 14.78 13.27 8.16
N VAL A 132 14.39 12.12 7.63
CA VAL A 132 13.90 11.98 6.26
C VAL A 132 12.42 11.65 6.34
N GLN A 133 11.58 12.40 5.66
CA GLN A 133 10.16 12.13 5.61
C GLN A 133 9.64 12.31 4.19
N GLY A 134 8.52 11.68 3.87
CA GLY A 134 8.02 11.72 2.51
C GLY A 134 6.91 10.72 2.25
N GLN A 135 6.73 10.43 0.97
CA GLN A 135 5.78 9.46 0.46
C GLN A 135 6.40 8.72 -0.73
N ARG A 136 5.84 7.57 -1.08
CA ARG A 136 6.29 6.81 -2.25
C ARG A 136 5.17 5.95 -2.82
N ARG A 137 5.17 5.82 -4.15
CA ARG A 137 4.39 4.83 -4.88
C ARG A 137 5.33 3.97 -5.72
N ASP A 138 5.17 2.65 -5.64
CA ASP A 138 5.89 1.68 -6.45
C ASP A 138 4.87 0.87 -7.25
N PHE A 139 5.07 0.78 -8.56
CA PHE A 139 4.32 -0.07 -9.47
C PHE A 139 5.20 -1.22 -9.91
N PHE A 140 4.68 -2.44 -9.87
CA PHE A 140 5.30 -3.64 -10.41
C PHE A 140 4.40 -4.18 -11.51
N VAL A 141 4.93 -4.24 -12.73
CA VAL A 141 4.15 -4.62 -13.93
C VAL A 141 4.86 -5.73 -14.66
N GLY A 142 4.17 -6.84 -14.91
CA GLY A 142 4.70 -7.85 -15.83
C GLY A 142 3.86 -9.12 -15.92
N THR A 143 4.21 -9.94 -16.91
CA THR A 143 3.54 -11.20 -17.19
C THR A 143 3.99 -12.29 -16.23
N VAL A 144 3.04 -13.11 -15.76
CA VAL A 144 3.32 -14.30 -14.94
C VAL A 144 3.22 -15.56 -15.79
N PRO A 145 4.32 -16.31 -15.98
CA PRO A 145 4.34 -17.58 -16.71
C PRO A 145 3.40 -18.63 -16.12
N GLN A 146 3.10 -19.66 -16.93
CA GLN A 146 2.15 -20.71 -16.57
C GLN A 146 2.53 -21.55 -15.35
N ASP A 147 3.82 -21.67 -15.07
CA ASP A 147 4.29 -22.40 -13.89
C ASP A 147 4.03 -21.66 -12.57
N GLY A 148 3.72 -20.36 -12.62
CA GLY A 148 3.46 -19.54 -11.43
C GLY A 148 4.62 -19.45 -10.45
N ARG A 149 5.87 -19.69 -10.90
CA ARG A 149 7.05 -19.72 -10.01
C ARG A 149 7.86 -18.43 -10.05
N LEU A 150 7.90 -17.81 -11.21
CA LEU A 150 8.71 -16.63 -11.49
C LEU A 150 7.80 -15.51 -11.98
N TRP A 151 8.12 -14.26 -11.63
CA TRP A 151 7.40 -13.09 -12.12
C TRP A 151 8.42 -11.99 -12.42
N TRP A 152 8.65 -11.76 -13.71
CA TRP A 152 9.48 -10.66 -14.19
C TRP A 152 8.66 -9.39 -14.20
N THR A 153 9.18 -8.34 -13.57
CA THR A 153 8.47 -7.07 -13.39
C THR A 153 9.32 -5.91 -13.84
N ASN A 154 8.69 -4.93 -14.48
CA ASN A 154 9.21 -3.57 -14.54
C ASN A 154 8.69 -2.81 -13.33
N ARG A 155 9.62 -2.32 -12.50
CA ARG A 155 9.32 -1.48 -11.36
C ARG A 155 9.42 -0.01 -11.73
N PHE A 156 8.36 0.74 -11.45
CA PHE A 156 8.32 2.20 -11.56
C PHE A 156 8.13 2.79 -10.17
N SER A 157 8.99 3.72 -9.76
CA SER A 157 8.96 4.30 -8.41
C SER A 157 8.88 5.82 -8.47
N PHE A 158 7.99 6.38 -7.64
CA PHE A 158 7.72 7.81 -7.56
C PHE A 158 7.90 8.29 -6.11
N PRO A 159 9.15 8.45 -5.65
CA PRO A 159 9.43 8.92 -4.30
C PRO A 159 9.32 10.45 -4.23
N GLU A 160 8.78 10.94 -3.12
CA GLU A 160 8.91 12.33 -2.71
C GLU A 160 9.52 12.37 -1.32
N SER A 161 10.55 13.19 -1.12
CA SER A 161 11.28 13.22 0.14
C SER A 161 11.67 14.64 0.53
N VAL A 162 11.59 14.89 1.83
CA VAL A 162 11.98 16.10 2.50
C VAL A 162 12.95 15.71 3.60
N VAL A 163 14.04 16.46 3.72
CA VAL A 163 15.07 16.24 4.74
C VAL A 163 15.14 17.41 5.71
N ASP A 164 15.18 17.07 6.99
CA ASP A 164 15.53 17.95 8.09
C ASP A 164 16.89 17.55 8.66
N THR A 165 17.82 18.50 8.62
CA THR A 165 19.16 18.38 9.18
C THR A 165 19.50 19.64 9.97
N LYS A 166 20.70 19.68 10.55
CA LYS A 166 21.20 20.91 11.18
C LYS A 166 21.34 22.09 10.20
N LYS A 167 21.67 21.81 8.94
CA LYS A 167 21.94 22.83 7.90
C LYS A 167 20.69 23.17 7.08
N TYR A 168 19.81 22.21 6.88
CA TYR A 168 18.64 22.31 6.01
C TYR A 168 17.37 21.97 6.79
N ARG A 169 16.36 22.84 6.72
CA ARG A 169 15.02 22.61 7.28
C ARG A 169 14.04 22.45 6.15
N ASP A 170 13.16 21.46 6.24
CA ASP A 170 12.12 21.15 5.26
C ASP A 170 12.63 21.16 3.81
N HIS A 171 13.86 20.68 3.61
CA HIS A 171 14.49 20.75 2.30
C HIS A 171 14.00 19.60 1.43
N LYS A 172 13.19 19.93 0.41
CA LYS A 172 12.74 18.95 -0.57
C LYS A 172 13.94 18.45 -1.37
N LEU A 173 14.13 17.13 -1.38
CA LEU A 173 15.10 16.50 -2.27
C LEU A 173 14.54 16.57 -3.68
N THR A 174 15.30 17.18 -4.59
CA THR A 174 14.95 17.23 -6.00
C THR A 174 15.00 15.81 -6.56
N PHE A 175 13.91 15.40 -7.23
CA PHE A 175 13.85 14.14 -7.96
C PHE A 175 13.97 14.46 -9.45
N ASP A 176 15.07 14.04 -10.07
CA ASP A 176 15.14 13.99 -11.53
C ASP A 176 14.46 12.67 -11.97
N PRO A 177 13.42 12.71 -12.82
CA PRO A 177 12.82 11.50 -13.37
C PRO A 177 13.82 10.56 -14.07
N ASN A 178 14.94 11.09 -14.58
CA ASN A 178 16.00 10.30 -15.20
C ASN A 178 16.89 9.58 -14.18
N ASP A 179 16.87 9.98 -12.90
CA ASP A 179 17.66 9.34 -11.84
C ASP A 179 17.04 8.01 -11.36
N ASN A 180 15.81 7.71 -11.77
CA ASN A 180 15.11 6.49 -11.37
C ASN A 180 14.45 5.80 -12.58
N PRO A 181 15.26 5.27 -13.51
CA PRO A 181 14.76 4.52 -14.64
C PRO A 181 13.98 3.28 -14.17
N PRO A 182 13.08 2.73 -15.00
CA PRO A 182 12.39 1.49 -14.69
C PRO A 182 13.39 0.38 -14.37
N GLU A 183 13.15 -0.33 -13.27
CA GLU A 183 14.02 -1.39 -12.80
C GLU A 183 13.37 -2.75 -13.11
N GLU A 184 14.04 -3.59 -13.89
CA GLU A 184 13.60 -4.97 -14.09
C GLU A 184 13.90 -5.80 -12.84
N ILE A 185 12.89 -6.38 -12.18
CA ILE A 185 13.01 -7.18 -10.95
C ILE A 185 12.38 -8.54 -11.17
N LEU A 186 13.09 -9.60 -10.76
CA LEU A 186 12.56 -10.95 -10.75
C LEU A 186 12.03 -11.30 -9.36
N PHE A 187 10.73 -11.57 -9.27
CA PHE A 187 10.14 -12.20 -8.10
C PHE A 187 10.11 -13.72 -8.24
N GLN A 188 10.46 -14.41 -7.16
CA GLN A 188 10.38 -15.85 -7.04
C GLN A 188 9.38 -16.21 -5.96
N LYS A 189 8.48 -17.15 -6.28
CA LYS A 189 7.55 -17.69 -5.30
C LYS A 189 8.31 -18.55 -4.31
N VAL A 190 8.19 -18.22 -3.02
CA VAL A 190 8.78 -19.01 -1.93
C VAL A 190 7.90 -20.24 -1.75
N GLY A 191 8.49 -21.43 -1.87
CA GLY A 191 7.79 -22.68 -1.56
C GLY A 191 7.36 -22.68 -0.09
N GLU A 192 6.17 -23.24 0.19
CA GLU A 192 5.78 -23.53 1.56
C GLU A 192 6.86 -24.42 2.18
N SER A 193 7.45 -23.96 3.28
CA SER A 193 8.38 -24.78 4.04
C SER A 193 7.52 -25.84 4.72
N ASN A 194 7.57 -27.07 4.19
CA ASN A 194 6.98 -28.24 4.85
C ASN A 194 7.55 -28.43 6.26
#